data_AF-A0A7W5V746-F1
#
_entry.id   AF-A0A7W5V746-F1
#
_cell.length_a   1.000
_cell.length_b   1.000
_cell.length_c   1.000
_cell.angle_alpha   90.00
_cell.angle_beta   90.00
_cell.angle_gamma   90.00
#
_symmetry.space_group_name_H-M   'P 1'
#
loop_
_entity.id
_entity.type
_entity.pdbx_description
1 polymer ?
#
loop_
_entity_poly.entity_id
_entity_poly.type
_entity_poly.pdbx_seq_one_letter_code
_entity_poly.pdbx_strand_id
1 'polypeptide(L)'
;MSKVLVVGAGALGQVFGSWLAEGGAEVSFLVRQGREGWAEDGVELFRLRKGRPAVGRRLVPHQVTSRPPREAWDMVWLCVDSPALRGDWTRELRAAAGAATVVTIGQDPHDLDTLAGVWPRESIVQVTPTLLAYQAPLKAEAPGQGVAYWVPPGSAMGVAGARAPQIIDALRRGGARVRRVRKAGSGEVTAARMVPYIAAIESAGWSLRAVRRRLGGAAAASREAVAVTAAQHGGRPPLSVPALGRGNGPARAAVADPLRPAALSGSALHQGRRADPADAGRLDHRGRRPRAPRDPPRRPSRLPSRRSAGVSGPVAARDVLALFSQTRPLFTALGDERRQEIIVFLLESTDPRSVGEIAAHLNLSQPAASHHLKILRDARLVTVRRSGTQRLYALNAADYPQLLTPMRDLVTLIVSCAMASPPQ
;
A
#
# COMPACT_ATOMS: atom_id res chain seq x y z
N MET A 1 -22.68 11.43 -26.55
CA MET A 1 -22.49 11.30 -25.08
C MET A 1 -21.10 10.73 -24.87
N SER A 2 -20.34 11.17 -23.87
CA SER A 2 -18.94 10.69 -23.73
C SER A 2 -18.87 9.35 -23.01
N LYS A 3 -18.17 8.36 -23.56
CA LYS A 3 -17.97 7.03 -22.97
C LYS A 3 -16.77 7.02 -22.03
N VAL A 4 -17.00 6.66 -20.76
CA VAL A 4 -15.96 6.71 -19.71
C VAL A 4 -15.90 5.41 -18.91
N LEU A 5 -14.73 4.78 -18.87
CA LEU A 5 -14.48 3.60 -18.04
C LEU A 5 -13.75 4.00 -16.76
N VAL A 6 -14.33 3.70 -15.60
CA VAL A 6 -13.71 3.91 -14.29
C VAL A 6 -13.19 2.57 -13.76
N VAL A 7 -11.88 2.43 -13.69
CA VAL A 7 -11.20 1.26 -13.14
C VAL A 7 -11.08 1.43 -11.62
N GLY A 8 -11.77 0.57 -10.87
CA GLY A 8 -11.79 0.60 -9.41
C GLY A 8 -13.00 1.33 -8.81
N ALA A 9 -13.98 0.57 -8.33
CA ALA A 9 -15.15 1.06 -7.58
C ALA A 9 -14.82 1.44 -6.11
N GLY A 10 -13.62 1.98 -5.86
CA GLY A 10 -13.23 2.56 -4.56
C GLY A 10 -13.87 3.94 -4.35
N ALA A 11 -13.79 4.50 -3.14
CA ALA A 11 -14.50 5.73 -2.78
C ALA A 11 -14.20 6.92 -3.74
N LEU A 12 -12.95 7.11 -4.15
CA LEU A 12 -12.60 8.13 -5.16
C LEU A 12 -13.17 7.81 -6.55
N GLY A 13 -13.14 6.55 -6.98
CA GLY A 13 -13.70 6.12 -8.27
C GLY A 13 -15.21 6.35 -8.36
N GLN A 14 -15.93 6.10 -7.27
CA GLN A 14 -17.37 6.40 -7.17
C GLN A 14 -17.63 7.92 -7.23
N VAL A 15 -16.86 8.74 -6.51
CA VAL A 15 -17.02 10.21 -6.52
C VAL A 15 -16.70 10.80 -7.90
N PHE A 16 -15.62 10.36 -8.56
CA PHE A 16 -15.33 10.78 -9.93
C PHE A 16 -16.40 10.30 -10.91
N GLY A 17 -16.83 9.03 -10.83
CA GLY A 17 -17.92 8.48 -11.65
C GLY A 17 -19.23 9.26 -11.51
N SER A 18 -19.61 9.64 -10.28
CA SER A 18 -20.76 10.51 -10.01
C SER A 18 -20.65 11.88 -10.69
N TRP A 19 -19.50 12.56 -10.58
CA TRP A 19 -19.29 13.83 -11.28
C TRP A 19 -19.26 13.69 -12.81
N LEU A 20 -18.75 12.57 -13.33
CA LEU A 20 -18.71 12.33 -14.78
C LEU A 20 -20.10 12.04 -15.34
N ALA A 21 -20.91 11.22 -14.65
CA ALA A 21 -22.30 10.94 -15.00
C ALA A 21 -23.17 12.22 -14.93
N GLU A 22 -23.06 13.00 -13.86
CA GLU A 22 -23.69 14.32 -13.74
C GLU A 22 -23.19 15.31 -14.80
N GLY A 23 -21.97 15.12 -15.31
CA GLY A 23 -21.40 15.86 -16.42
C GLY A 23 -21.87 15.41 -17.82
N GLY A 24 -22.84 14.49 -17.91
CA GLY A 24 -23.38 13.95 -19.15
C GLY A 24 -22.50 12.88 -19.81
N ALA A 25 -21.70 12.15 -19.04
CA ALA A 25 -20.96 10.99 -19.51
C ALA A 25 -21.73 9.69 -19.27
N GLU A 26 -21.55 8.72 -20.16
CA GLU A 26 -21.90 7.33 -19.96
C GLU A 26 -20.76 6.66 -19.17
N VAL A 27 -21.02 6.29 -17.92
CA VAL A 27 -19.97 5.85 -16.98
C VAL A 27 -20.10 4.37 -16.67
N SER A 28 -19.13 3.58 -17.12
CA SER A 28 -19.00 2.16 -16.82
C SER A 28 -17.87 1.90 -15.83
N PHE A 29 -17.93 0.78 -15.09
CA PHE A 29 -16.93 0.43 -14.08
C PHE A 29 -16.22 -0.90 -14.38
N LEU A 30 -14.89 -0.89 -14.36
CA LEU A 30 -14.06 -2.10 -14.31
C LEU A 30 -13.71 -2.42 -12.86
N VAL A 31 -14.16 -3.57 -12.37
CA VAL A 31 -13.99 -4.04 -10.98
C VAL A 31 -13.22 -5.37 -10.92
N ARG A 32 -12.99 -5.90 -9.72
CA ARG A 32 -12.46 -7.26 -9.55
C ARG A 32 -13.57 -8.29 -9.83
N GLN A 33 -13.21 -9.46 -10.33
CA GLN A 33 -14.14 -10.59 -10.51
C GLN A 33 -14.87 -10.93 -9.20
N GLY A 34 -16.17 -11.23 -9.29
CA GLY A 34 -17.04 -11.43 -8.13
C GLY A 34 -17.54 -10.13 -7.49
N ARG A 35 -17.52 -9.01 -8.24
CA ARG A 35 -18.07 -7.70 -7.82
C ARG A 35 -18.90 -7.02 -8.90
N GLU A 36 -19.21 -7.70 -9.99
CA GLU A 36 -19.95 -7.17 -11.13
C GLU A 36 -21.29 -6.56 -10.67
N GLY A 37 -22.04 -7.24 -9.81
CA GLY A 37 -23.32 -6.76 -9.28
C GLY A 37 -23.27 -5.68 -8.18
N TRP A 38 -22.11 -5.10 -7.84
CA TRP A 38 -21.97 -4.18 -6.68
C TRP A 38 -22.81 -2.89 -6.71
N ALA A 39 -23.44 -2.58 -7.84
CA ALA A 39 -24.18 -1.35 -8.09
C ALA A 39 -25.39 -1.58 -9.02
N GLU A 40 -26.00 -2.77 -8.99
CA GLU A 40 -27.24 -3.08 -9.72
C GLU A 40 -28.37 -2.12 -9.31
N ASP A 41 -28.57 -1.93 -8.00
CA ASP A 41 -29.45 -0.90 -7.43
C ASP A 41 -28.86 0.53 -7.45
N GLY A 42 -27.77 0.75 -8.21
CA GLY A 42 -26.93 1.94 -8.07
C GLY A 42 -26.27 2.06 -6.69
N VAL A 43 -25.61 3.19 -6.43
CA VAL A 43 -25.00 3.49 -5.13
C VAL A 43 -25.20 4.94 -4.72
N GLU A 44 -25.37 5.17 -3.42
CA GLU A 44 -25.55 6.51 -2.84
C GLU A 44 -24.21 7.20 -2.55
N LEU A 45 -24.15 8.51 -2.85
CA LEU A 45 -23.03 9.37 -2.51
C LEU A 45 -23.49 10.60 -1.73
N PHE A 46 -22.83 10.86 -0.61
CA PHE A 46 -23.19 11.92 0.33
C PHE A 46 -22.16 13.05 0.31
N ARG A 47 -22.43 14.11 -0.44
CA ARG A 47 -21.61 15.33 -0.45
C ARG A 47 -21.82 16.09 0.87
N LEU A 48 -20.87 15.96 1.78
CA LEU A 48 -20.91 16.61 3.09
C LEU A 48 -20.66 18.12 2.97
N ARG A 49 -21.27 18.93 3.85
CA ARG A 49 -21.24 20.40 3.80
C ARG A 49 -20.96 20.99 5.18
N LYS A 50 -20.14 22.05 5.25
CA LYS A 50 -19.83 22.74 6.52
C LYS A 50 -21.09 23.37 7.11
N GLY A 51 -21.67 22.74 8.15
CA GLY A 51 -22.84 23.25 8.86
C GLY A 51 -24.15 23.23 8.07
N ARG A 52 -24.29 22.35 7.09
CA ARG A 52 -25.56 22.04 6.38
C ARG A 52 -25.68 20.51 6.24
N PRO A 53 -26.89 19.94 6.07
CA PRO A 53 -27.05 18.51 5.79
C PRO A 53 -26.21 18.06 4.57
N ALA A 54 -25.87 16.78 4.48
CA ALA A 54 -25.29 16.22 3.26
C ALA A 54 -26.23 16.43 2.05
N VAL A 55 -25.69 16.33 0.83
CA VAL A 55 -26.49 16.18 -0.39
C VAL A 55 -26.30 14.75 -0.87
N GLY A 56 -27.39 13.96 -0.86
CA GLY A 56 -27.44 12.63 -1.47
C GLY A 56 -27.46 12.72 -2.99
N ARG A 57 -26.86 11.72 -3.64
CA ARG A 57 -26.69 11.61 -5.10
C ARG A 57 -26.58 10.12 -5.44
N ARG A 58 -27.49 9.58 -6.25
CA ARG A 58 -27.41 8.18 -6.70
C ARG A 58 -26.59 8.07 -7.99
N LEU A 59 -25.54 7.28 -7.97
CA LEU A 59 -24.78 6.87 -9.15
C LEU A 59 -25.33 5.52 -9.64
N VAL A 60 -25.82 5.49 -10.87
CA VAL A 60 -26.15 4.24 -11.59
C VAL A 60 -25.14 4.08 -12.72
N PRO A 61 -24.23 3.09 -12.67
CA PRO A 61 -23.33 2.79 -13.79
C PRO A 61 -24.11 2.38 -15.05
N HIS A 62 -23.58 2.70 -16.22
CA HIS A 62 -24.08 2.17 -17.50
C HIS A 62 -23.79 0.66 -17.62
N GLN A 63 -22.59 0.25 -17.22
CA GLN A 63 -22.18 -1.15 -17.15
C GLN A 63 -21.22 -1.35 -15.97
N VAL A 64 -21.20 -2.54 -15.40
CA VAL A 64 -20.10 -3.02 -14.56
C VAL A 64 -19.56 -4.33 -15.11
N THR A 65 -18.24 -4.49 -15.09
CA THR A 65 -17.53 -5.66 -15.65
C THR A 65 -16.28 -5.99 -14.84
N SER A 66 -15.80 -7.23 -14.89
CA SER A 66 -14.48 -7.64 -14.39
C SER A 66 -13.40 -7.78 -15.46
N ARG A 67 -13.73 -7.56 -16.74
CA ARG A 67 -12.78 -7.55 -17.87
C ARG A 67 -12.94 -6.27 -18.72
N PRO A 68 -11.86 -5.70 -19.27
CA PRO A 68 -11.95 -4.50 -20.11
C PRO A 68 -12.86 -4.70 -21.35
N PRO A 69 -13.95 -3.93 -21.52
CA PRO A 69 -14.78 -4.02 -22.72
C PRO A 69 -14.05 -3.46 -23.94
N ARG A 70 -14.08 -4.20 -25.05
CA ARG A 70 -13.46 -3.82 -26.32
C ARG A 70 -14.40 -2.90 -27.11
N GLU A 71 -14.46 -1.63 -26.71
CA GLU A 71 -15.26 -0.59 -27.34
C GLU A 71 -14.49 0.74 -27.39
N ALA A 72 -15.06 1.75 -28.05
CA ALA A 72 -14.45 3.08 -28.14
C ALA A 72 -14.69 3.90 -26.87
N TRP A 73 -13.62 4.12 -26.10
CA TRP A 73 -13.62 4.93 -24.88
C TRP A 73 -13.06 6.34 -25.15
N ASP A 74 -13.73 7.40 -24.68
CA ASP A 74 -13.16 8.75 -24.66
C ASP A 74 -12.13 8.89 -23.53
N MET A 75 -12.45 8.33 -22.37
CA MET A 75 -11.66 8.45 -21.14
C MET A 75 -11.59 7.14 -20.37
N VAL A 76 -10.43 6.83 -19.80
CA VAL A 76 -10.23 5.69 -18.89
C VAL A 76 -9.61 6.20 -17.59
N TRP A 77 -10.35 6.11 -16.50
CA TRP A 77 -9.98 6.62 -15.18
C TRP A 77 -9.41 5.51 -14.31
N LEU A 78 -8.14 5.64 -13.92
CA LEU A 78 -7.42 4.68 -13.10
C LEU A 78 -7.57 5.07 -11.62
N CYS A 79 -8.66 4.60 -11.02
CA CYS A 79 -9.04 4.85 -9.63
C CYS A 79 -8.63 3.67 -8.71
N VAL A 80 -7.37 3.24 -8.86
CA VAL A 80 -6.74 2.14 -8.12
C VAL A 80 -5.42 2.60 -7.50
N ASP A 81 -4.97 1.90 -6.48
CA ASP A 81 -3.73 2.24 -5.75
C ASP A 81 -2.49 2.17 -6.66
N SER A 82 -1.55 3.09 -6.50
CA SER A 82 -0.30 3.20 -7.29
C SER A 82 0.47 1.86 -7.49
N PRO A 83 0.57 0.94 -6.51
CA PRO A 83 1.19 -0.38 -6.73
C PRO A 83 0.47 -1.24 -7.77
N ALA A 84 -0.86 -1.09 -7.92
CA ALA A 84 -1.65 -1.87 -8.88
C ALA A 84 -1.36 -1.46 -10.34
N LEU A 85 -1.00 -0.20 -10.59
CA LEU A 85 -0.66 0.32 -11.92
C LEU A 85 0.57 -0.35 -12.56
N ARG A 86 1.35 -1.09 -11.77
CA ARG A 86 2.55 -1.83 -12.21
C ARG A 86 2.24 -3.25 -12.69
N GLY A 87 0.96 -3.67 -12.72
CA GLY A 87 0.53 -5.01 -13.13
C GLY A 87 0.18 -5.16 -14.62
N ASP A 88 0.31 -6.37 -15.16
CA ASP A 88 0.16 -6.68 -16.59
C ASP A 88 -1.23 -6.37 -17.18
N TRP A 89 -2.27 -6.33 -16.35
CA TRP A 89 -3.64 -5.93 -16.73
C TRP A 89 -3.70 -4.54 -17.39
N THR A 90 -2.73 -3.67 -17.12
CA THR A 90 -2.61 -2.38 -17.79
C THR A 90 -2.38 -2.52 -19.31
N ARG A 91 -1.68 -3.57 -19.76
CA ARG A 91 -1.49 -3.84 -21.20
C ARG A 91 -2.74 -4.43 -21.86
N GLU A 92 -3.49 -5.25 -21.13
CA GLU A 92 -4.81 -5.74 -21.59
C GLU A 92 -5.80 -4.58 -21.72
N LEU A 93 -5.88 -3.72 -20.69
CA LEU A 93 -6.68 -2.51 -20.71
C LEU A 93 -6.20 -1.55 -21.81
N ARG A 94 -4.89 -1.41 -22.05
CA ARG A 94 -4.34 -0.60 -23.16
C ARG A 94 -4.86 -1.07 -24.52
N ALA A 95 -4.98 -2.37 -24.73
CA ALA A 95 -5.52 -2.94 -25.97
C ALA A 95 -7.03 -2.70 -26.10
N ALA A 96 -7.79 -2.77 -25.01
CA ALA A 96 -9.23 -2.50 -25.01
C ALA A 96 -9.58 -1.00 -25.10
N ALA A 97 -8.75 -0.12 -24.53
CA ALA A 97 -9.00 1.32 -24.39
C ALA A 97 -8.77 2.15 -25.68
N GLY A 98 -8.19 1.58 -26.73
CA GLY A 98 -7.99 2.28 -28.02
C GLY A 98 -7.18 3.57 -27.88
N ALA A 99 -7.76 4.71 -28.32
CA ALA A 99 -7.11 6.02 -28.30
C ALA A 99 -7.46 6.90 -27.08
N ALA A 100 -8.14 6.33 -26.08
CA ALA A 100 -8.71 7.03 -24.94
C ALA A 100 -7.72 7.93 -24.17
N THR A 101 -8.27 8.96 -23.54
CA THR A 101 -7.55 9.81 -22.58
C THR A 101 -7.46 9.07 -21.24
N VAL A 102 -6.25 8.69 -20.84
CA VAL A 102 -6.04 7.98 -19.57
C VAL A 102 -5.90 9.00 -18.44
N VAL A 103 -6.70 8.84 -17.40
CA VAL A 103 -6.70 9.73 -16.23
C VAL A 103 -6.17 8.96 -15.02
N THR A 104 -5.06 9.42 -14.45
CA THR A 104 -4.52 8.86 -13.20
C THR A 104 -4.74 9.80 -12.01
N ILE A 105 -5.02 9.23 -10.84
CA ILE A 105 -5.09 9.98 -9.58
C ILE A 105 -3.64 10.20 -9.10
N GLY A 106 -3.22 11.44 -8.95
CA GLY A 106 -1.84 11.78 -8.61
C GLY A 106 -1.49 11.47 -7.14
N GLN A 107 -1.07 10.22 -6.88
CA GLN A 107 -0.71 9.73 -5.55
C GLN A 107 0.77 9.36 -5.39
N ASP A 108 1.41 8.75 -6.38
CA ASP A 108 2.86 8.45 -6.39
C ASP A 108 3.55 9.25 -7.52
N PRO A 109 4.69 9.93 -7.26
CA PRO A 109 5.50 10.57 -8.32
C PRO A 109 5.77 9.67 -9.54
N HIS A 110 5.93 8.36 -9.32
CA HIS A 110 6.29 7.37 -10.34
C HIS A 110 5.09 6.84 -11.15
N ASP A 111 3.85 7.24 -10.82
CA ASP A 111 2.65 6.78 -11.54
C ASP A 111 2.65 7.24 -13.00
N LEU A 112 3.14 8.46 -13.29
CA LEU A 112 3.28 8.97 -14.65
C LEU A 112 4.25 8.13 -15.49
N ASP A 113 5.38 7.72 -14.91
CA ASP A 113 6.43 7.02 -15.63
C ASP A 113 6.09 5.53 -15.81
N THR A 114 5.41 4.95 -14.81
CA THR A 114 4.79 3.63 -14.90
C THR A 114 3.78 3.58 -16.06
N LEU A 115 2.88 4.57 -16.15
CA LEU A 115 1.86 4.62 -17.21
C LEU A 115 2.43 5.02 -18.57
N ALA A 116 3.50 5.83 -18.62
CA ALA A 116 4.21 6.18 -19.86
C ALA A 116 4.86 4.97 -20.56
N GLY A 117 5.13 3.88 -19.82
CA GLY A 117 5.56 2.60 -20.39
C GLY A 117 4.45 1.80 -21.07
N VAL A 118 3.20 2.28 -21.05
CA VAL A 118 2.02 1.56 -21.58
C VAL A 118 1.16 2.46 -22.49
N TRP A 119 1.01 3.75 -22.16
CA TRP A 119 0.30 4.75 -22.96
C TRP A 119 1.22 5.92 -23.36
N PRO A 120 1.03 6.52 -24.55
CA PRO A 120 1.76 7.74 -24.93
C PRO A 120 1.53 8.88 -23.92
N ARG A 121 2.57 9.61 -23.51
CA ARG A 121 2.47 10.61 -22.42
C ARG A 121 1.47 11.72 -22.72
N GLU A 122 1.22 12.04 -23.98
CA GLU A 122 0.24 13.04 -24.41
C GLU A 122 -1.22 12.57 -24.26
N SER A 123 -1.49 11.26 -24.17
CA SER A 123 -2.82 10.73 -23.85
C SER A 123 -3.09 10.63 -22.35
N ILE A 124 -2.05 10.78 -21.51
CA ILE A 124 -2.15 10.73 -20.04
C ILE A 124 -2.49 12.11 -19.47
N VAL A 125 -3.44 12.14 -18.54
CA VAL A 125 -3.82 13.29 -17.72
C VAL A 125 -3.73 12.89 -16.25
N GLN A 126 -3.18 13.76 -15.40
CA GLN A 126 -3.10 13.51 -13.96
C GLN A 126 -4.03 14.47 -13.23
N VAL A 127 -4.89 13.90 -12.38
CA VAL A 127 -5.81 14.63 -11.49
C VAL A 127 -5.27 14.54 -10.08
N THR A 128 -4.92 15.69 -9.50
CA THR A 128 -4.50 15.82 -8.09
C THR A 128 -5.74 16.13 -7.25
N PRO A 129 -6.35 15.15 -6.55
CA PRO A 129 -7.58 15.35 -5.80
C PRO A 129 -7.35 16.28 -4.60
N THR A 130 -8.37 17.07 -4.25
CA THR A 130 -8.37 17.92 -3.05
C THR A 130 -9.68 17.70 -2.30
N LEU A 131 -9.92 16.45 -1.90
CA LEU A 131 -11.11 16.00 -1.21
C LEU A 131 -10.78 14.84 -0.26
N LEU A 132 -11.67 14.60 0.70
CA LEU A 132 -11.75 13.39 1.50
C LEU A 132 -12.95 12.57 0.99
N ALA A 133 -12.80 11.26 0.81
CA ALA A 133 -13.88 10.34 0.45
C ALA A 133 -13.72 9.01 1.18
N TYR A 134 -14.81 8.44 1.69
CA TYR A 134 -14.80 7.21 2.50
C TYR A 134 -16.14 6.46 2.40
N GLN A 135 -16.12 5.17 2.73
CA GLN A 135 -17.35 4.37 2.86
C GLN A 135 -18.11 4.82 4.12
N ALA A 136 -19.37 5.21 3.93
CA ALA A 136 -20.25 5.68 4.98
C ALA A 136 -21.10 4.53 5.54
N PRO A 137 -21.45 4.55 6.84
CA PRO A 137 -21.17 5.61 7.82
C PRO A 137 -19.91 5.39 8.67
N LEU A 138 -19.09 6.44 8.84
CA LEU A 138 -18.12 6.53 9.96
C LEU A 138 -18.76 7.21 11.20
N LYS A 139 -19.70 8.13 10.96
CA LYS A 139 -20.55 8.85 11.92
C LYS A 139 -21.86 9.24 11.22
N ALA A 140 -22.85 9.69 11.99
CA ALA A 140 -24.15 10.18 11.52
C ALA A 140 -24.10 11.55 10.76
N GLU A 141 -23.06 11.79 9.97
CA GLU A 141 -22.99 12.92 9.02
C GLU A 141 -23.46 12.54 7.61
N ALA A 142 -23.46 11.23 7.30
CA ALA A 142 -24.17 10.64 6.18
C ALA A 142 -25.48 10.00 6.69
N PRO A 143 -26.60 10.08 5.93
CA PRO A 143 -27.89 9.53 6.34
C PRO A 143 -28.03 8.01 6.15
N GLY A 144 -27.07 7.34 5.49
CA GLY A 144 -27.13 5.92 5.20
C GLY A 144 -25.82 5.32 4.71
N GLN A 145 -25.88 4.08 4.20
CA GLN A 145 -24.78 3.39 3.53
C GLN A 145 -24.48 4.02 2.17
N GLY A 146 -23.21 4.04 1.76
CA GLY A 146 -22.76 4.64 0.49
C GLY A 146 -21.38 5.25 0.59
N VAL A 147 -21.02 6.20 -0.28
CA VAL A 147 -19.75 6.95 -0.19
C VAL A 147 -19.98 8.39 0.26
N ALA A 148 -19.50 8.73 1.46
CA ALA A 148 -19.47 10.12 1.91
C ALA A 148 -18.20 10.82 1.40
N TYR A 149 -18.34 12.07 0.97
CA TYR A 149 -17.18 12.87 0.53
C TYR A 149 -17.29 14.34 0.89
N TRP A 150 -16.14 14.98 1.10
CA TRP A 150 -16.01 16.39 1.48
C TRP A 150 -14.89 17.07 0.72
N VAL A 151 -15.18 18.27 0.19
CA VAL A 151 -14.22 19.14 -0.49
C VAL A 151 -13.95 20.35 0.43
N PRO A 152 -12.70 20.63 0.85
CA PRO A 152 -12.41 21.78 1.69
C PRO A 152 -12.81 23.11 1.03
N PRO A 153 -13.39 24.09 1.78
CA PRO A 153 -13.73 25.40 1.25
C PRO A 153 -12.54 26.06 0.53
N GLY A 154 -12.81 26.69 -0.62
CA GLY A 154 -11.78 27.35 -1.45
C GLY A 154 -10.85 26.39 -2.23
N SER A 155 -10.90 25.07 -2.00
CA SER A 155 -10.08 24.12 -2.76
C SER A 155 -10.63 23.86 -4.17
N ALA A 156 -9.71 23.55 -5.08
CA ALA A 156 -9.98 23.09 -6.43
C ALA A 156 -8.89 22.09 -6.84
N MET A 157 -9.29 20.96 -7.43
CA MET A 157 -8.39 19.88 -7.84
C MET A 157 -7.50 20.34 -9.00
N GLY A 158 -6.24 19.91 -8.98
CA GLY A 158 -5.30 20.17 -10.07
C GLY A 158 -5.50 19.18 -11.21
N VAL A 159 -5.47 19.64 -12.45
CA VAL A 159 -5.47 18.78 -13.65
C VAL A 159 -4.29 19.16 -14.54
N ALA A 160 -3.42 18.18 -14.86
CA ALA A 160 -2.19 18.35 -15.63
C ALA A 160 -2.14 17.40 -16.83
N GLY A 161 -1.49 17.83 -17.91
CA GLY A 161 -1.34 17.07 -19.16
C GLY A 161 -1.72 17.90 -20.40
N ALA A 162 -1.38 17.37 -21.58
CA ALA A 162 -1.76 17.96 -22.86
C ALA A 162 -3.29 17.97 -23.01
N ARG A 163 -3.90 16.78 -22.85
CA ARG A 163 -5.33 16.51 -22.91
C ARG A 163 -6.18 17.02 -21.72
N ALA A 164 -5.60 17.79 -20.79
CA ALA A 164 -6.28 18.28 -19.58
C ALA A 164 -7.61 19.05 -19.78
N PRO A 165 -7.84 19.85 -20.85
CA PRO A 165 -9.08 20.61 -21.00
C PRO A 165 -10.37 19.77 -20.95
N GLN A 166 -10.45 18.68 -21.71
CA GLN A 166 -11.66 17.83 -21.74
C GLN A 166 -12.02 17.24 -20.36
N ILE A 167 -11.00 16.94 -19.54
CA ILE A 167 -11.16 16.41 -18.18
C ILE A 167 -11.64 17.51 -17.23
N ILE A 168 -11.11 18.73 -17.39
CA ILE A 168 -11.58 19.91 -16.67
C ILE A 168 -13.05 20.19 -16.98
N ASP A 169 -13.45 20.11 -18.25
CA ASP A 169 -14.81 20.46 -18.68
C ASP A 169 -15.83 19.39 -18.30
N ALA A 170 -15.50 18.09 -18.41
CA ALA A 170 -16.34 17.01 -17.92
C ALA A 170 -16.60 17.11 -16.41
N LEU A 171 -15.55 17.32 -15.61
CA LEU A 171 -15.66 17.49 -14.16
C LEU A 171 -16.43 18.77 -13.77
N ARG A 172 -16.32 19.85 -14.56
CA ARG A 172 -17.06 21.10 -14.32
C ARG A 172 -18.55 20.96 -14.54
N ARG A 173 -18.98 20.21 -15.57
CA ARG A 173 -20.40 19.91 -15.79
C ARG A 173 -20.97 19.12 -14.60
N GLY A 174 -20.20 18.19 -14.03
CA GLY A 174 -20.50 17.52 -12.74
C GLY A 174 -20.44 18.39 -11.47
N GLY A 175 -20.25 19.70 -11.58
CA GLY A 175 -20.19 20.62 -10.43
C GLY A 175 -18.95 20.43 -9.53
N ALA A 176 -17.88 19.80 -10.04
CA ALA A 176 -16.60 19.68 -9.35
C ALA A 176 -15.73 20.93 -9.55
N ARG A 177 -14.96 21.31 -8.54
CA ARG A 177 -14.05 22.46 -8.60
C ARG A 177 -12.68 22.02 -9.09
N VAL A 178 -12.30 22.44 -10.30
CA VAL A 178 -11.08 22.02 -11.00
C VAL A 178 -10.37 23.17 -11.71
N ARG A 179 -9.04 23.10 -11.76
CA ARG A 179 -8.15 24.08 -12.41
C ARG A 179 -7.01 23.37 -13.15
N ARG A 180 -6.59 23.93 -14.30
CA ARG A 180 -5.38 23.48 -15.00
C ARG A 180 -4.15 23.86 -14.18
N VAL A 181 -3.14 22.97 -14.14
CA VAL A 181 -1.82 23.24 -13.56
C VAL A 181 -0.73 22.85 -14.56
N ARG A 182 0.44 23.51 -14.51
CA ARG A 182 1.54 23.29 -15.50
C ARG A 182 2.21 21.91 -15.34
N LYS A 183 2.53 21.55 -14.10
CA LYS A 183 2.99 20.23 -13.67
C LYS A 183 1.96 19.70 -12.68
N ALA A 184 1.74 18.39 -12.65
CA ALA A 184 0.91 17.78 -11.61
C ALA A 184 1.53 17.99 -10.22
N GLY A 185 0.69 17.96 -9.18
CA GLY A 185 1.19 17.76 -7.83
C GLY A 185 1.60 16.30 -7.65
N SER A 186 2.73 16.07 -7.01
CA SER A 186 3.07 14.76 -6.43
C SER A 186 2.14 14.43 -5.26
N GLY A 187 2.20 13.19 -4.79
CA GLY A 187 1.50 12.75 -3.57
C GLY A 187 1.78 13.64 -2.36
N GLU A 188 3.01 14.15 -2.22
CA GLU A 188 3.37 15.04 -1.10
C GLU A 188 2.54 16.33 -1.12
N VAL A 189 2.28 16.92 -2.30
CA VAL A 189 1.47 18.15 -2.42
C VAL A 189 -0.01 17.89 -2.08
N THR A 190 -0.51 16.68 -2.38
CA THR A 190 -1.84 16.21 -1.97
C THR A 190 -1.90 16.02 -0.46
N ALA A 191 -0.92 15.33 0.12
CA ALA A 191 -0.82 15.03 1.55
C ALA A 191 -0.66 16.31 2.38
N ALA A 192 0.32 17.16 2.07
CA ALA A 192 0.55 18.45 2.72
C ALA A 192 -0.70 19.35 2.72
N ARG A 193 -1.52 19.28 1.67
CA ARG A 193 -2.79 19.99 1.59
C ARG A 193 -3.89 19.37 2.46
N MET A 194 -4.02 18.05 2.46
CA MET A 194 -5.17 17.35 3.04
C MET A 194 -4.97 16.87 4.48
N VAL A 195 -3.77 16.43 4.86
CA VAL A 195 -3.45 15.90 6.20
C VAL A 195 -3.84 16.86 7.32
N PRO A 196 -3.56 18.19 7.25
CA PRO A 196 -4.02 19.13 8.29
C PRO A 196 -5.54 19.23 8.45
N TYR A 197 -6.32 18.95 7.39
CA TYR A 197 -7.77 18.85 7.51
C TYR A 197 -8.22 17.50 8.06
N ILE A 198 -7.55 16.40 7.69
CA ILE A 198 -7.85 15.05 8.18
C ILE A 198 -7.61 14.98 9.69
N ALA A 199 -6.42 15.37 10.16
CA ALA A 199 -6.09 15.44 11.59
C ALA A 199 -7.05 16.36 12.37
N ALA A 200 -7.49 17.48 11.78
CA ALA A 200 -8.49 18.34 12.40
C ALA A 200 -9.87 17.66 12.52
N ILE A 201 -10.32 16.93 11.50
CA ILE A 201 -11.58 16.17 11.48
C ILE A 201 -11.52 15.01 12.49
N GLU A 202 -10.40 14.30 12.54
CA GLU A 202 -10.11 13.22 13.48
C GLU A 202 -10.11 13.70 14.93
N SER A 203 -9.41 14.82 15.22
CA SER A 203 -9.44 15.49 16.54
C SER A 203 -10.84 15.94 16.99
N ALA A 204 -11.81 15.94 16.06
CA ALA A 204 -13.21 16.29 16.26
C ALA A 204 -14.14 15.05 16.14
N GLY A 205 -13.60 13.84 16.33
CA GLY A 205 -14.35 12.59 16.35
C GLY A 205 -14.94 12.19 15.00
N TRP A 206 -14.28 12.58 13.89
CA TRP A 206 -14.75 12.41 12.52
C TRP A 206 -16.07 13.16 12.22
N SER A 207 -16.22 14.38 12.75
CA SER A 207 -17.37 15.27 12.48
C SER A 207 -16.97 16.64 11.90
N LEU A 208 -17.47 16.93 10.69
CA LEU A 208 -17.43 18.23 10.04
C LEU A 208 -18.28 19.28 10.77
N ARG A 209 -19.31 18.86 11.51
CA ARG A 209 -20.08 19.74 12.42
C ARG A 209 -19.23 20.18 13.61
N ALA A 210 -18.51 19.26 14.26
CA ALA A 210 -17.66 19.57 15.42
C ALA A 210 -16.40 20.38 15.04
N VAL A 211 -15.70 19.99 13.97
CA VAL A 211 -14.48 20.69 13.49
C VAL A 211 -14.76 22.10 12.94
N ARG A 212 -16.03 22.52 12.79
CA ARG A 212 -16.47 23.77 12.13
C ARG A 212 -15.68 25.01 12.57
N ARG A 213 -15.30 25.09 13.85
CA ARG A 213 -14.48 26.17 14.45
C ARG A 213 -12.97 26.00 14.20
N ARG A 214 -12.44 24.76 14.25
CA ARG A 214 -11.00 24.43 14.07
C ARG A 214 -10.52 24.52 12.61
N LEU A 215 -11.43 24.47 11.62
CA LEU A 215 -11.09 24.53 10.19
C LEU A 215 -10.26 25.77 9.76
N GLY A 216 -10.25 26.86 10.54
CA GLY A 216 -9.37 28.01 10.26
C GLY A 216 -7.87 27.67 10.43
N GLY A 217 -7.52 27.00 11.54
CA GLY A 217 -6.15 26.54 11.79
C GLY A 217 -5.72 25.44 10.83
N ALA A 218 -6.61 24.48 10.55
CA ALA A 218 -6.37 23.46 9.52
C ALA A 218 -6.06 24.08 8.14
N ALA A 219 -6.75 25.16 7.78
CA ALA A 219 -6.50 25.89 6.54
C ALA A 219 -5.19 26.69 6.56
N ALA A 220 -4.68 27.12 7.72
CA ALA A 220 -3.39 27.77 7.86
C ALA A 220 -2.24 26.75 7.69
N ALA A 221 -2.24 25.69 8.50
CA ALA A 221 -1.28 24.59 8.38
C ALA A 221 -1.27 23.95 6.98
N SER A 222 -2.43 23.83 6.31
CA SER A 222 -2.55 23.37 4.92
C SER A 222 -1.87 24.32 3.90
N ARG A 223 -1.79 25.63 4.18
CA ARG A 223 -1.02 26.58 3.34
C ARG A 223 0.47 26.48 3.61
N GLU A 224 0.87 26.42 4.88
CA GLU A 224 2.27 26.31 5.32
C GLU A 224 2.92 25.03 4.82
N ALA A 225 2.30 23.87 5.05
CA ALA A 225 2.79 22.58 4.57
C ALA A 225 2.93 22.56 3.03
N VAL A 226 1.93 23.07 2.30
CA VAL A 226 1.99 23.19 0.83
C VAL A 226 3.12 24.12 0.38
N ALA A 227 3.48 25.16 1.14
CA ALA A 227 4.61 26.04 0.83
C ALA A 227 5.96 25.36 1.08
N VAL A 228 6.09 24.59 2.16
CA VAL A 228 7.30 23.79 2.46
C VAL A 228 7.53 22.74 1.37
N THR A 229 6.51 21.94 1.05
CA THR A 229 6.58 20.95 -0.04
C THR A 229 6.85 21.62 -1.40
N ALA A 230 6.23 22.76 -1.70
CA ALA A 230 6.53 23.50 -2.93
C ALA A 230 8.02 23.90 -3.00
N ALA A 231 8.58 24.44 -1.91
CA ALA A 231 10.00 24.83 -1.87
C ALA A 231 10.94 23.62 -2.04
N GLN A 232 10.64 22.48 -1.40
CA GLN A 232 11.44 21.26 -1.49
C GLN A 232 11.50 20.66 -2.91
N HIS A 233 10.41 20.75 -3.69
CA HIS A 233 10.36 20.23 -5.06
C HIS A 233 10.49 21.32 -6.15
N GLY A 234 11.10 22.46 -5.83
CA GLY A 234 11.44 23.53 -6.80
C GLY A 234 10.25 24.34 -7.34
N GLY A 235 9.08 24.27 -6.68
CA GLY A 235 7.90 25.05 -7.01
C GLY A 235 7.83 26.40 -6.28
N ARG A 236 7.17 27.39 -6.88
CA ARG A 236 6.82 28.64 -6.17
C ARG A 236 5.68 28.37 -5.17
N PRO A 237 5.78 28.85 -3.91
CA PRO A 237 4.67 28.77 -2.95
C PRO A 237 3.47 29.64 -3.42
N PRO A 238 2.25 29.34 -2.95
CA PRO A 238 1.08 30.16 -3.27
C PRO A 238 1.17 31.56 -2.66
N LEU A 239 0.71 32.58 -3.40
CA LEU A 239 0.80 34.02 -3.09
C LEU A 239 0.23 34.50 -1.74
N SER A 240 -0.39 33.61 -0.95
CA SER A 240 -1.02 33.92 0.34
C SER A 240 -0.33 33.25 1.54
N VAL A 241 0.91 32.78 1.35
CA VAL A 241 1.84 32.46 2.44
C VAL A 241 2.88 33.57 2.48
N PRO A 242 3.07 34.28 3.61
CA PRO A 242 4.15 35.25 3.72
C PRO A 242 5.47 34.52 3.47
N ALA A 243 6.37 35.12 2.68
CA ALA A 243 7.68 34.53 2.48
C ALA A 243 8.33 34.32 3.85
N LEU A 244 8.75 33.08 4.16
CA LEU A 244 9.65 32.82 5.28
C LEU A 244 10.92 33.61 4.98
N GLY A 245 11.04 34.77 5.64
CA GLY A 245 12.08 35.73 5.34
C GLY A 245 13.45 35.12 5.55
N ARG A 246 14.45 35.63 4.81
CA ARG A 246 15.86 35.42 5.16
C ARG A 246 16.20 36.24 6.41
N GLY A 247 15.61 35.85 7.54
CA GLY A 247 15.98 36.34 8.86
C GLY A 247 17.32 35.73 9.28
N ASN A 248 18.16 36.54 9.91
CA ASN A 248 19.51 36.12 10.28
C ASN A 248 19.49 35.15 11.47
N GLY A 249 20.31 34.09 11.39
CA GLY A 249 20.58 33.19 12.52
C GLY A 249 19.86 31.83 12.45
N PRO A 250 20.52 30.73 12.84
CA PRO A 250 19.95 29.38 12.73
C PRO A 250 19.01 29.06 13.89
N ALA A 251 17.72 29.42 13.75
CA ALA A 251 16.65 28.92 14.61
C ALA A 251 16.42 27.40 14.35
N ARG A 252 17.31 26.56 14.91
CA ARG A 252 17.12 25.10 14.98
C ARG A 252 15.93 24.78 15.88
N ALA A 253 14.73 24.82 15.33
CA ALA A 253 13.58 24.16 15.93
C ALA A 253 13.91 22.67 16.09
N ALA A 254 14.00 22.20 17.33
CA ALA A 254 14.41 20.84 17.63
C ALA A 254 13.29 19.88 17.22
N VAL A 255 13.43 19.26 16.04
CA VAL A 255 12.69 18.04 15.71
C VAL A 255 13.17 16.98 16.70
N ALA A 256 12.28 16.56 17.61
CA ALA A 256 12.57 15.47 18.52
C ALA A 256 12.69 14.18 17.71
N ASP A 257 13.91 13.65 17.62
CA ASP A 257 14.21 12.37 17.00
C ASP A 257 13.59 11.22 17.85
N PRO A 258 12.58 10.50 17.34
CA PRO A 258 11.88 9.47 18.10
C PRO A 258 12.68 8.15 18.20
N LEU A 259 13.88 8.07 17.62
CA LEU A 259 14.69 6.83 17.57
C LEU A 259 15.96 6.89 18.43
N ARG A 260 16.05 7.79 19.41
CA ARG A 260 17.07 7.72 20.47
C ARG A 260 16.64 6.79 21.62
N PRO A 261 17.33 5.66 21.86
CA PRO A 261 17.07 4.84 23.05
C PRO A 261 17.50 5.59 24.31
N ALA A 262 16.67 5.54 25.35
CA ALA A 262 16.99 6.11 26.66
C ALA A 262 18.11 5.31 27.34
N ALA A 263 19.19 5.98 27.75
CA ALA A 263 20.27 5.34 28.47
C ALA A 263 19.86 5.08 29.93
N LEU A 264 19.64 3.81 30.28
CA LEU A 264 19.47 3.38 31.67
C LEU A 264 20.85 3.13 32.30
N SER A 265 21.19 3.95 33.29
CA SER A 265 22.43 3.86 34.08
C SER A 265 22.20 3.13 35.41
N GLY A 266 23.11 2.24 35.82
CA GLY A 266 23.30 1.93 37.25
C GLY A 266 23.24 0.46 37.72
N SER A 267 24.30 -0.30 37.45
CA SER A 267 25.01 -1.19 38.40
C SER A 267 24.27 -2.02 39.48
N ALA A 268 24.30 -3.35 39.34
CA ALA A 268 24.78 -4.32 40.36
C ALA A 268 24.97 -5.71 39.68
N LEU A 269 26.15 -6.37 39.59
CA LEU A 269 27.16 -6.84 40.56
C LEU A 269 26.96 -8.29 41.09
N HIS A 270 27.42 -9.28 40.29
CA HIS A 270 28.22 -10.48 40.66
C HIS A 270 28.55 -11.24 39.36
N GLN A 271 29.80 -11.46 38.91
CA GLN A 271 30.94 -12.22 39.46
C GLN A 271 30.68 -13.73 39.64
N GLY A 272 31.39 -14.58 38.86
CA GLY A 272 31.17 -16.05 38.85
C GLY A 272 32.08 -16.92 37.95
N ARG A 273 33.39 -16.63 37.90
CA ARG A 273 34.56 -17.45 37.43
C ARG A 273 34.40 -18.59 36.39
N ARG A 274 35.33 -18.63 35.41
CA ARG A 274 35.71 -19.86 34.68
C ARG A 274 36.65 -20.76 35.52
N ALA A 275 36.64 -22.06 35.23
CA ALA A 275 37.73 -23.03 35.44
C ALA A 275 37.65 -24.11 34.32
N ASP A 276 38.72 -24.91 34.14
CA ASP A 276 38.94 -25.77 32.95
C ASP A 276 39.37 -27.22 33.36
N PRO A 277 40.03 -28.13 32.57
CA PRO A 277 39.46 -29.48 32.37
C PRO A 277 40.33 -30.71 32.72
N ALA A 278 39.69 -31.89 32.84
CA ALA A 278 40.21 -33.27 32.70
C ALA A 278 38.97 -34.21 32.54
N ASP A 279 38.86 -35.26 31.72
CA ASP A 279 39.72 -36.34 31.17
C ASP A 279 39.46 -37.72 31.85
N ALA A 280 39.76 -38.81 31.13
CA ALA A 280 39.41 -40.23 31.35
C ALA A 280 37.93 -40.62 31.10
N GLY A 281 37.63 -41.78 30.48
CA GLY A 281 38.54 -42.82 29.98
C GLY A 281 37.90 -43.83 29.01
N ARG A 282 38.73 -44.71 28.44
CA ARG A 282 38.39 -45.75 27.45
C ARG A 282 37.56 -46.91 28.04
N LEU A 283 36.83 -47.61 27.15
CA LEU A 283 36.92 -49.08 27.04
C LEU A 283 36.73 -49.53 25.57
N ASP A 284 36.99 -50.80 25.26
CA ASP A 284 37.24 -51.33 23.90
C ASP A 284 36.70 -52.77 23.75
N HIS A 285 36.14 -53.15 22.57
CA HIS A 285 36.51 -54.40 21.85
C HIS A 285 35.70 -54.76 20.57
N ARG A 286 36.47 -55.04 19.49
CA ARG A 286 36.38 -56.17 18.51
C ARG A 286 35.09 -56.44 17.69
N GLY A 287 35.19 -56.58 16.34
CA GLY A 287 33.99 -56.93 15.52
C GLY A 287 34.04 -57.39 14.04
N ARG A 288 35.17 -57.80 13.41
CA ARG A 288 35.27 -58.47 12.06
C ARG A 288 34.84 -57.70 10.78
N ARG A 289 35.42 -58.13 9.63
CA ARG A 289 35.09 -57.80 8.21
C ARG A 289 35.30 -59.06 7.33
N PRO A 290 34.67 -59.15 6.14
CA PRO A 290 35.24 -59.86 4.97
C PRO A 290 35.85 -58.94 3.87
N ARG A 291 36.32 -59.54 2.75
CA ARG A 291 37.04 -58.94 1.58
C ARG A 291 36.19 -59.10 0.28
N ALA A 292 36.19 -58.23 -0.75
CA ALA A 292 37.21 -57.93 -1.82
C ALA A 292 37.59 -59.14 -2.71
N PRO A 293 38.18 -59.04 -3.95
CA PRO A 293 38.78 -57.87 -4.67
C PRO A 293 38.61 -57.83 -6.24
N ARG A 294 39.24 -56.86 -6.96
CA ARG A 294 40.13 -57.01 -8.18
C ARG A 294 40.34 -55.70 -8.99
N ASP A 295 41.47 -55.61 -9.73
CA ASP A 295 42.04 -54.44 -10.47
C ASP A 295 43.24 -54.95 -11.36
N PRO A 296 43.91 -54.22 -12.30
CA PRO A 296 43.66 -52.93 -12.98
C PRO A 296 43.36 -53.12 -14.52
N PRO A 297 43.98 -52.50 -15.58
CA PRO A 297 45.40 -52.12 -15.81
C PRO A 297 45.65 -50.64 -16.27
N ARG A 298 46.11 -50.34 -17.50
CA ARG A 298 46.68 -49.01 -17.89
C ARG A 298 46.55 -48.57 -19.38
N ARG A 299 45.98 -47.36 -19.60
CA ARG A 299 46.34 -46.25 -20.56
C ARG A 299 46.40 -46.53 -22.10
N PRO A 300 46.39 -45.52 -23.03
CA PRO A 300 46.86 -44.12 -22.87
C PRO A 300 46.02 -42.98 -23.55
N SER A 301 46.65 -41.79 -23.62
CA SER A 301 46.34 -40.58 -24.43
C SER A 301 45.46 -39.46 -23.82
N ARG A 302 45.43 -38.29 -24.48
CA ARG A 302 45.06 -36.97 -23.93
C ARG A 302 43.85 -36.36 -24.64
N LEU A 303 42.98 -35.68 -23.89
CA LEU A 303 42.20 -34.51 -24.34
C LEU A 303 42.21 -33.44 -23.23
N PRO A 304 42.00 -32.15 -23.54
CA PRO A 304 42.43 -31.05 -22.67
C PRO A 304 41.54 -30.82 -21.46
N SER A 305 42.14 -30.26 -20.41
CA SER A 305 41.41 -29.67 -19.30
C SER A 305 40.52 -28.53 -19.79
N ARG A 306 39.20 -28.73 -19.76
CA ARG A 306 38.25 -27.60 -19.86
C ARG A 306 38.49 -26.69 -18.66
N ARG A 307 39.08 -25.52 -18.94
CA ARG A 307 39.18 -24.40 -17.99
C ARG A 307 37.81 -24.11 -17.38
N SER A 308 37.83 -23.63 -16.14
CA SER A 308 36.68 -22.99 -15.50
C SER A 308 36.16 -21.85 -16.38
N ALA A 309 35.03 -22.08 -17.06
CA ALA A 309 34.26 -21.02 -17.69
C ALA A 309 33.55 -20.24 -16.59
N GLY A 310 34.10 -19.07 -16.23
CA GLY A 310 33.57 -18.25 -15.14
C GLY A 310 32.17 -17.72 -15.47
N VAL A 311 31.18 -18.08 -14.64
CA VAL A 311 29.85 -17.46 -14.67
C VAL A 311 29.89 -16.22 -13.79
N SER A 312 30.29 -15.10 -14.38
CA SER A 312 30.37 -13.79 -13.72
C SER A 312 29.43 -12.80 -14.40
N GLY A 313 28.14 -12.93 -14.07
CA GLY A 313 27.03 -12.07 -14.51
C GLY A 313 25.97 -11.97 -13.40
N PRO A 314 24.94 -11.12 -13.54
CA PRO A 314 24.09 -10.68 -12.43
C PRO A 314 23.03 -11.72 -11.99
N VAL A 315 23.49 -12.80 -11.36
CA VAL A 315 22.63 -13.83 -10.72
C VAL A 315 21.80 -13.21 -9.57
N ALA A 316 22.43 -12.36 -8.75
CA ALA A 316 21.87 -11.68 -7.58
C ALA A 316 20.44 -11.13 -7.76
N ALA A 317 20.22 -10.24 -8.73
CA ALA A 317 18.96 -9.50 -8.86
C ALA A 317 17.76 -10.40 -9.20
N ARG A 318 17.99 -11.46 -10.00
CA ARG A 318 16.95 -12.43 -10.36
C ARG A 318 16.52 -13.25 -9.15
N ASP A 319 17.48 -13.68 -8.35
CA ASP A 319 17.24 -14.55 -7.19
C ASP A 319 16.60 -13.76 -6.04
N VAL A 320 16.99 -12.50 -5.84
CA VAL A 320 16.29 -11.55 -4.95
C VAL A 320 14.82 -11.39 -5.36
N LEU A 321 14.52 -11.20 -6.65
CA LEU A 321 13.13 -11.08 -7.14
C LEU A 321 12.33 -12.38 -6.99
N ALA A 322 12.96 -13.53 -7.17
CA ALA A 322 12.35 -14.84 -6.96
C ALA A 322 12.01 -15.08 -5.47
N LEU A 323 12.90 -14.69 -4.57
CA LEU A 323 12.68 -14.76 -3.11
C LEU A 323 11.62 -13.75 -2.64
N PHE A 324 11.62 -12.51 -3.13
CA PHE A 324 10.54 -11.54 -2.89
C PHE A 324 9.15 -12.07 -3.32
N SER A 325 9.10 -12.82 -4.42
CA SER A 325 7.86 -13.41 -4.92
C SER A 325 7.34 -14.52 -4.00
N GLN A 326 8.25 -15.33 -3.42
CA GLN A 326 7.93 -16.38 -2.45
C GLN A 326 7.51 -15.81 -1.08
N THR A 327 8.12 -14.71 -0.64
CA THR A 327 7.89 -14.11 0.70
C THR A 327 6.75 -13.10 0.74
N ARG A 328 6.25 -12.63 -0.42
CA ARG A 328 5.12 -11.67 -0.51
C ARG A 328 3.89 -12.04 0.34
N PRO A 329 3.44 -13.32 0.46
CA PRO A 329 2.34 -13.67 1.36
C PRO A 329 2.67 -13.44 2.84
N LEU A 330 3.89 -13.75 3.26
CA LEU A 330 4.38 -13.52 4.62
C LEU A 330 4.45 -12.02 4.93
N PHE A 331 5.00 -11.21 4.02
CA PHE A 331 5.02 -9.75 4.19
C PHE A 331 3.60 -9.15 4.23
N THR A 332 2.66 -9.69 3.46
CA THR A 332 1.24 -9.27 3.49
C THR A 332 0.57 -9.62 4.81
N ALA A 333 0.94 -10.76 5.40
CA ALA A 333 0.39 -11.23 6.67
C ALA A 333 1.04 -10.52 7.88
N LEU A 334 2.36 -10.31 7.87
CA LEU A 334 3.14 -9.72 8.96
C LEU A 334 3.18 -8.18 8.94
N GLY A 335 2.93 -7.53 7.81
CA GLY A 335 2.98 -6.07 7.65
C GLY A 335 1.79 -5.29 8.24
N ASP A 336 1.20 -5.78 9.33
CA ASP A 336 -0.05 -5.28 9.91
C ASP A 336 -0.06 -5.51 11.43
N GLU A 337 -0.16 -4.42 12.19
CA GLU A 337 -0.04 -4.36 13.64
C GLU A 337 -0.99 -5.34 14.36
N ARG A 338 -2.26 -5.41 13.95
CA ARG A 338 -3.24 -6.33 14.55
C ARG A 338 -2.92 -7.79 14.27
N ARG A 339 -2.32 -8.12 13.12
CA ARG A 339 -1.80 -9.49 12.87
C ARG A 339 -0.52 -9.80 13.63
N GLN A 340 0.32 -8.81 13.92
CA GLN A 340 1.48 -8.98 14.81
C GLN A 340 1.03 -9.24 16.26
N GLU A 341 0.08 -8.44 16.78
CA GLU A 341 -0.53 -8.64 18.11
C GLU A 341 -1.14 -10.04 18.26
N ILE A 342 -1.86 -10.55 17.26
CA ILE A 342 -2.40 -11.93 17.27
C ILE A 342 -1.27 -12.97 17.37
N ILE A 343 -0.16 -12.78 16.67
CA ILE A 343 0.98 -13.69 16.73
C ILE A 343 1.64 -13.64 18.12
N VAL A 344 1.79 -12.46 18.72
CA VAL A 344 2.34 -12.30 20.08
C VAL A 344 1.44 -12.98 21.11
N PHE A 345 0.13 -12.72 21.09
CA PHE A 345 -0.83 -13.38 21.99
C PHE A 345 -0.84 -14.91 21.85
N LEU A 346 -0.59 -15.43 20.63
CA LEU A 346 -0.45 -16.86 20.37
C LEU A 346 0.95 -17.42 20.67
N LEU A 347 2.00 -16.59 20.79
CA LEU A 347 3.32 -16.96 21.33
C LEU A 347 3.28 -17.09 22.86
N GLU A 348 2.54 -16.20 23.52
CA GLU A 348 2.35 -16.18 24.98
C GLU A 348 1.32 -17.21 25.48
N SER A 349 0.57 -17.85 24.58
CA SER A 349 -0.45 -18.85 24.92
C SER A 349 0.05 -20.29 24.81
N THR A 350 0.07 -21.00 25.95
CA THR A 350 0.34 -22.45 26.01
C THR A 350 -0.67 -23.27 25.18
N ASP A 351 -1.92 -22.82 25.11
CA ASP A 351 -3.04 -23.53 24.49
C ASP A 351 -3.62 -22.81 23.25
N PRO A 352 -4.10 -23.56 22.23
CA PRO A 352 -4.74 -22.99 21.05
C PRO A 352 -6.02 -22.19 21.37
N ARG A 353 -6.03 -20.90 20.98
CA ARG A 353 -7.08 -19.93 21.34
C ARG A 353 -8.25 -19.91 20.38
N SER A 354 -9.46 -19.74 20.90
CA SER A 354 -10.65 -19.48 20.09
C SER A 354 -10.64 -18.07 19.48
N VAL A 355 -11.40 -17.88 18.39
CA VAL A 355 -11.63 -16.55 17.80
C VAL A 355 -12.23 -15.57 18.82
N GLY A 356 -12.99 -16.06 19.81
CA GLY A 356 -13.58 -15.23 20.85
C GLY A 356 -12.54 -14.67 21.83
N GLU A 357 -11.63 -15.52 22.32
CA GLU A 357 -10.51 -15.09 23.18
C GLU A 357 -9.60 -14.10 22.47
N ILE A 358 -9.24 -14.37 21.22
CA ILE A 358 -8.38 -13.50 20.40
C ILE A 358 -9.06 -12.15 20.16
N ALA A 359 -10.37 -12.15 19.84
CA ALA A 359 -11.14 -10.92 19.68
C ALA A 359 -11.21 -10.11 20.98
N ALA A 360 -11.44 -10.77 22.13
CA ALA A 360 -11.51 -10.12 23.43
C ALA A 360 -10.15 -9.51 23.87
N HIS A 361 -9.05 -10.25 23.74
CA HIS A 361 -7.72 -9.79 24.13
C HIS A 361 -7.26 -8.55 23.34
N LEU A 362 -7.52 -8.52 22.03
CA LEU A 362 -7.15 -7.40 21.17
C LEU A 362 -8.21 -6.28 21.09
N ASN A 363 -9.33 -6.38 21.84
CA ASN A 363 -10.48 -5.48 21.76
C ASN A 363 -11.01 -5.30 20.31
N LEU A 364 -11.08 -6.41 19.56
CA LEU A 364 -11.56 -6.49 18.18
C LEU A 364 -12.97 -7.08 18.12
N SER A 365 -13.72 -6.76 17.06
CA SER A 365 -14.95 -7.49 16.76
C SER A 365 -14.62 -8.89 16.23
N GLN A 366 -15.47 -9.89 16.54
CA GLN A 366 -15.28 -11.26 16.09
C GLN A 366 -15.15 -11.40 14.55
N PRO A 367 -15.86 -10.61 13.71
CA PRO A 367 -15.61 -10.57 12.26
C PRO A 367 -14.23 -10.02 11.88
N ALA A 368 -13.71 -9.00 12.57
CA ALA A 368 -12.38 -8.46 12.31
C ALA A 368 -11.28 -9.46 12.70
N ALA A 369 -11.37 -10.06 13.89
CA ALA A 369 -10.48 -11.15 14.30
C ALA A 369 -10.52 -12.33 13.30
N SER A 370 -11.72 -12.72 12.84
CA SER A 370 -11.89 -13.76 11.80
C SER A 370 -11.21 -13.41 10.48
N HIS A 371 -11.24 -12.13 10.07
CA HIS A 371 -10.57 -11.64 8.86
C HIS A 371 -9.04 -11.71 8.97
N HIS A 372 -8.48 -11.23 10.09
CA HIS A 372 -7.04 -11.30 10.34
C HIS A 372 -6.55 -12.76 10.45
N LEU A 373 -7.28 -13.61 11.18
CA LEU A 373 -6.97 -15.05 11.31
C LEU A 373 -7.09 -15.81 9.98
N LYS A 374 -7.98 -15.39 9.06
CA LYS A 374 -7.99 -15.92 7.70
C LYS A 374 -6.67 -15.59 6.99
N ILE A 375 -6.22 -14.34 7.01
CA ILE A 375 -4.97 -13.93 6.33
C ILE A 375 -3.76 -14.66 6.92
N LEU A 376 -3.66 -14.76 8.25
CA LEU A 376 -2.58 -15.49 8.93
C LEU A 376 -2.57 -16.98 8.55
N ARG A 377 -3.74 -17.62 8.47
CA ARG A 377 -3.89 -19.02 8.07
C ARG A 377 -3.56 -19.23 6.59
N ASP A 378 -4.02 -18.33 5.72
CA ASP A 378 -3.78 -18.41 4.28
C ASP A 378 -2.29 -18.19 3.94
N ALA A 379 -1.55 -17.47 4.80
CA ALA A 379 -0.08 -17.37 4.79
C ALA A 379 0.63 -18.50 5.56
N ARG A 380 -0.10 -19.50 6.07
CA ARG A 380 0.37 -20.65 6.90
C ARG A 380 1.07 -20.29 8.21
N LEU A 381 0.91 -19.05 8.71
CA LEU A 381 1.47 -18.61 9.99
C LEU A 381 0.70 -19.18 11.19
N VAL A 382 -0.60 -19.44 11.05
CA VAL A 382 -1.42 -20.12 12.08
C VAL A 382 -2.10 -21.36 11.51
N THR A 383 -2.20 -22.40 12.34
CA THR A 383 -3.06 -23.56 12.12
C THR A 383 -4.44 -23.31 12.71
N VAL A 384 -5.44 -24.12 12.33
CA VAL A 384 -6.78 -24.09 12.92
C VAL A 384 -7.34 -25.50 13.06
N ARG A 385 -7.83 -25.83 14.26
CA ARG A 385 -8.56 -27.08 14.55
C ARG A 385 -9.99 -26.78 15.01
N ARG A 386 -10.92 -27.69 14.75
CA ARG A 386 -12.29 -27.60 15.32
C ARG A 386 -12.30 -28.29 16.68
N SER A 387 -12.96 -27.68 17.66
CA SER A 387 -13.28 -28.28 18.95
C SER A 387 -14.76 -28.02 19.24
N GLY A 388 -15.59 -29.05 19.09
CA GLY A 388 -17.05 -28.89 19.07
C GLY A 388 -17.51 -27.85 18.03
N THR A 389 -18.21 -26.81 18.51
CA THR A 389 -18.69 -25.68 17.70
C THR A 389 -17.59 -24.63 17.41
N GLN A 390 -16.50 -24.62 18.17
CA GLN A 390 -15.46 -23.60 18.09
C GLN A 390 -14.35 -23.94 17.07
N ARG A 391 -13.65 -22.89 16.63
CA ARG A 391 -12.37 -22.98 15.90
C ARG A 391 -11.26 -22.45 16.81
N LEU A 392 -10.29 -23.30 17.12
CA LEU A 392 -9.12 -22.99 17.92
C LEU A 392 -7.91 -22.81 17.00
N TYR A 393 -7.13 -21.75 17.23
CA TYR A 393 -5.99 -21.33 16.43
C TYR A 393 -4.70 -21.42 17.24
N ALA A 394 -3.61 -21.81 16.58
CA ALA A 394 -2.28 -21.87 17.16
C ALA A 394 -1.24 -21.49 16.12
N LEU A 395 -0.04 -21.12 16.56
CA LEU A 395 1.10 -20.90 15.67
C LEU A 395 1.45 -22.18 14.91
N ASN A 396 1.87 -22.07 13.65
CA ASN A 396 2.30 -23.21 12.85
C ASN A 396 3.77 -23.57 13.09
N ALA A 397 4.17 -23.70 14.36
CA ALA A 397 5.57 -23.79 14.80
C ALA A 397 6.36 -24.94 14.15
N ALA A 398 5.69 -26.03 13.75
CA ALA A 398 6.32 -27.17 13.07
C ALA A 398 6.81 -26.83 11.65
N ASP A 399 6.07 -26.02 10.89
CA ASP A 399 6.42 -25.61 9.53
C ASP A 399 7.30 -24.34 9.49
N TYR A 400 7.41 -23.60 10.60
CA TYR A 400 8.12 -22.31 10.65
C TYR A 400 9.56 -22.33 10.11
N PRO A 401 10.41 -23.34 10.40
CA PRO A 401 11.76 -23.38 9.83
C PRO A 401 11.77 -23.38 8.30
N GLN A 402 10.85 -24.11 7.66
CA GLN A 402 10.74 -24.23 6.21
C GLN A 402 9.98 -23.03 5.61
N LEU A 403 8.94 -22.56 6.28
CA LEU A 403 8.10 -21.43 5.86
C LEU A 403 8.88 -20.10 5.86
N LEU A 404 9.71 -19.87 6.88
CA LEU A 404 10.41 -18.60 7.09
C LEU A 404 11.85 -18.60 6.50
N THR A 405 12.38 -19.75 6.11
CA THR A 405 13.69 -19.87 5.42
C THR A 405 13.83 -18.93 4.22
N PRO A 406 12.87 -18.84 3.26
CA PRO A 406 12.97 -17.90 2.15
C PRO A 406 13.01 -16.42 2.57
N MET A 407 12.48 -16.07 3.75
CA MET A 407 12.52 -14.70 4.28
C MET A 407 13.88 -14.37 4.91
N ARG A 408 14.49 -15.31 5.63
CA ARG A 408 15.89 -15.22 6.07
C ARG A 408 16.81 -15.08 4.86
N ASP A 409 16.68 -15.98 3.89
CA ASP A 409 17.59 -16.08 2.74
C ASP A 409 17.49 -14.84 1.84
N LEU A 410 16.29 -14.23 1.71
CA LEU A 410 16.09 -12.94 1.07
C LEU A 410 16.88 -11.82 1.75
N VAL A 411 16.81 -11.71 3.08
CA VAL A 411 17.57 -10.70 3.85
C VAL A 411 19.07 -10.95 3.71
N THR A 412 19.53 -12.19 3.86
CA THR A 412 20.94 -12.57 3.70
C THR A 412 21.48 -12.27 2.30
N LEU A 413 20.68 -12.49 1.25
CA LEU A 413 21.07 -12.19 -0.13
C LEU A 413 21.12 -10.68 -0.40
N ILE A 414 20.12 -9.92 0.07
CA ILE A 414 20.11 -8.45 -0.04
C ILE A 414 21.32 -7.84 0.65
N VAL A 415 21.62 -8.25 1.89
CA VAL A 415 22.79 -7.78 2.64
C VAL A 415 24.09 -8.14 1.91
N SER A 416 24.23 -9.38 1.44
CA SER A 416 25.39 -9.81 0.65
C SER A 416 25.60 -8.96 -0.61
N CYS A 417 24.52 -8.62 -1.32
CA CYS A 417 24.58 -7.80 -2.54
C CYS A 417 24.91 -6.32 -2.26
N ALA A 418 24.39 -5.77 -1.16
CA ALA A 418 24.73 -4.42 -0.71
C ALA A 418 26.22 -4.34 -0.32
N MET A 419 26.71 -5.29 0.48
CA MET A 419 28.12 -5.32 0.93
C MET A 419 29.12 -5.68 -0.18
N ALA A 420 28.68 -6.34 -1.26
CA ALA A 420 29.50 -6.59 -2.45
C ALA A 420 29.55 -5.40 -3.43
N SER A 421 28.76 -4.36 -3.21
CA SER A 421 28.85 -3.11 -3.98
C SER A 421 29.98 -2.24 -3.40
N PRO A 422 30.89 -1.68 -4.22
CA PRO A 422 31.90 -0.75 -3.70
C PRO A 422 31.22 0.52 -3.16
N PRO A 423 31.79 1.15 -2.12
CA PRO A 423 31.28 2.42 -1.61
C PRO A 423 31.35 3.50 -2.70
N GLN A 424 30.30 4.34 -2.77
CA GLN A 424 30.21 5.53 -3.62
C GLN A 424 30.68 6.78 -2.88
#